data_AF-A0A2R6K239-F1
#
_entry.id   AF-A0A2R6K239-F1
#
_cell.length_a   1.000
_cell.length_b   1.000
_cell.length_c   1.000
_cell.angle_alpha   90.00
_cell.angle_beta   90.00
_cell.angle_gamma   90.00
#
_symmetry.space_group_name_H-M   'P 1'
#
loop_
_entity.id
_entity.type
_entity.pdbx_description
1 polymer ?
#
loop_
_entity_poly.entity_id
_entity_poly.type
_entity_poly.pdbx_seq_one_letter_code
_entity_poly.pdbx_strand_id
1 'polypeptide(L)'
;MWFAGESVRYYYGGHVLAALLARLTATPARYAYNLALAGFYAAAVTAAYGLAAAIAANHDASPRLAGGLAAFLFGVAGNLFTAGRIVLWALPESLARPLVGAFGLPAEALAWTPGEFYYWDATRVIEGTINEFPLFAYLNGDLHAHMMSTTFLLLGVALLYAYWETPEAETRRRRLLVIGLLPPLAGYLGTVNTWSFPSLALGLPFLTLTFAPARPWTLLPARVREAVPPIATAFTVTGAVVGVGLAAGGDPAWAKYRQIVLLWLLVPFVGGGIAYATARTLRSESIPESYAVPALAGVVGVLLANIEFALLGPVLLAGWLLLRSRVGVGFETVLILAGAGLVVLVEYVYIAEPSYAGTRLARLNTVFKTYAQVWALWAPAAAVAVTRLVAAGRDAAAFPALDGRRVALFGRVLLVLLVLSTGVYAVHAIPSHGVRRGAPPRRGPGHRLHRLAGGPTDYRDRRASGLSVAIERGEGRERAGESHRRGDRRRLVPRGAVPLRRGLRRPRRRRGDHLHRRAGRPAATYRAVRRRVRLRRPGRARPLRRHHGRATRRRPCSRTR
;
A
#
# COMPACT_ATOMS: atom_id res chain seq x y z
N MET A 1 1.26 -30.31 -12.04
CA MET A 1 1.21 -29.07 -11.25
C MET A 1 1.29 -29.43 -9.78
N TRP A 2 2.00 -28.65 -8.97
CA TRP A 2 1.91 -28.75 -7.50
C TRP A 2 0.45 -28.54 -7.07
N PHE A 3 -0.05 -29.35 -6.13
CA PHE A 3 -1.42 -29.26 -5.57
C PHE A 3 -2.59 -29.45 -6.55
N ALA A 4 -2.40 -30.19 -7.65
CA ALA A 4 -3.50 -30.51 -8.55
C ALA A 4 -4.61 -31.32 -7.82
N GLY A 5 -5.86 -30.83 -7.87
CA GLY A 5 -7.01 -31.44 -7.20
C GLY A 5 -7.23 -31.00 -5.75
N GLU A 6 -6.31 -30.22 -5.17
CA GLU A 6 -6.38 -29.75 -3.79
C GLU A 6 -6.86 -28.30 -3.71
N SER A 7 -7.53 -27.94 -2.61
CA SER A 7 -7.94 -26.56 -2.36
C SER A 7 -6.74 -25.70 -1.94
N VAL A 8 -6.49 -24.60 -2.65
CA VAL A 8 -5.45 -23.62 -2.30
C VAL A 8 -6.10 -22.29 -1.93
N ARG A 9 -5.77 -21.76 -0.74
CA ARG A 9 -6.18 -20.41 -0.31
C ARG A 9 -5.16 -19.41 -0.82
N TYR A 10 -5.42 -18.82 -1.97
CA TYR A 10 -4.53 -17.84 -2.59
C TYR A 10 -5.32 -16.73 -3.30
N TYR A 11 -4.64 -15.62 -3.60
CA TYR A 11 -5.22 -14.53 -4.37
C TYR A 11 -5.47 -14.98 -5.81
N TYR A 12 -6.73 -14.92 -6.24
CA TYR A 12 -7.13 -15.44 -7.55
C TYR A 12 -7.74 -14.38 -8.46
N GLY A 13 -8.23 -13.25 -7.93
CA GLY A 13 -9.03 -12.29 -8.70
C GLY A 13 -8.33 -11.76 -9.96
N GLY A 14 -7.04 -11.41 -9.85
CA GLY A 14 -6.25 -10.91 -10.98
C GLY A 14 -5.92 -12.01 -12.00
N HIS A 15 -5.57 -13.20 -11.51
CA HIS A 15 -5.32 -14.37 -12.35
C HIS A 15 -6.58 -14.83 -13.12
N VAL A 16 -7.74 -14.79 -12.47
CA VAL A 16 -9.02 -15.07 -13.11
C VAL A 16 -9.30 -14.05 -14.20
N LEU A 17 -9.09 -12.75 -13.96
CA LEU A 17 -9.24 -11.75 -15.01
C LEU A 17 -8.28 -11.99 -16.19
N ALA A 18 -7.01 -12.28 -15.92
CA ALA A 18 -6.04 -12.63 -16.96
C ALA A 18 -6.49 -13.85 -17.78
N ALA A 19 -6.97 -14.89 -17.12
CA ALA A 19 -7.47 -16.10 -17.77
C ALA A 19 -8.76 -15.85 -18.57
N LEU A 20 -9.67 -15.01 -18.06
CA LEU A 20 -10.89 -14.62 -18.77
C LEU A 20 -10.56 -13.82 -20.03
N LEU A 21 -9.66 -12.83 -19.94
CA LEU A 21 -9.20 -12.06 -21.10
C LEU A 21 -8.52 -12.96 -22.13
N ALA A 22 -7.68 -13.89 -21.68
CA ALA A 22 -7.06 -14.88 -22.57
C ALA A 22 -8.11 -15.74 -23.29
N ARG A 23 -9.15 -16.21 -22.59
CA ARG A 23 -10.25 -16.97 -23.20
C ARG A 23 -11.07 -16.13 -24.18
N LEU A 24 -11.45 -14.90 -23.80
CA LEU A 24 -12.24 -14.00 -24.63
C LEU A 24 -11.51 -13.60 -25.93
N THR A 25 -10.18 -13.53 -25.87
CA THR A 25 -9.33 -13.20 -27.03
C THR A 25 -8.79 -14.42 -27.76
N ALA A 26 -9.19 -15.64 -27.37
CA ALA A 26 -8.64 -16.90 -27.88
C ALA A 26 -7.10 -16.99 -27.81
N THR A 27 -6.49 -16.33 -26.82
CA THR A 27 -5.04 -16.32 -26.60
C THR A 27 -4.60 -17.66 -25.97
N PRO A 28 -3.68 -18.41 -26.61
CA PRO A 28 -3.13 -19.63 -26.03
C PRO A 28 -2.46 -19.37 -24.66
N ALA A 29 -2.64 -20.30 -23.72
CA ALA A 29 -2.11 -20.16 -22.35
C ALA A 29 -0.60 -19.88 -22.29
N ARG A 30 0.17 -20.41 -23.25
CA ARG A 30 1.62 -20.18 -23.38
C ARG A 30 2.02 -18.71 -23.61
N TYR A 31 1.11 -17.88 -24.14
CA TYR A 31 1.33 -16.44 -24.34
C TYR A 31 0.57 -15.58 -23.33
N ALA A 32 -0.52 -16.13 -22.76
CA ALA A 32 -1.42 -15.42 -21.88
C ALA A 32 -0.72 -14.79 -20.66
N TYR A 33 0.26 -15.49 -20.07
CA TYR A 33 1.00 -14.98 -18.90
C TYR A 33 1.79 -13.71 -19.22
N ASN A 34 2.59 -13.72 -20.30
CA ASN A 34 3.40 -12.57 -20.70
C ASN A 34 2.53 -11.38 -21.14
N LEU A 35 1.42 -11.65 -21.83
CA LEU A 35 0.46 -10.62 -22.21
C LEU A 35 -0.26 -10.03 -20.99
N ALA A 36 -0.62 -10.85 -20.00
CA ALA A 36 -1.19 -10.37 -18.75
C ALA A 36 -0.21 -9.51 -17.98
N LEU A 37 1.05 -9.94 -17.86
CA LEU A 37 2.12 -9.17 -17.21
C LEU A 37 2.30 -7.79 -17.85
N ALA A 38 2.49 -7.74 -19.17
CA ALA A 38 2.60 -6.49 -19.91
C ALA A 38 1.32 -5.65 -19.80
N GLY A 39 0.15 -6.28 -19.85
CA GLY A 39 -1.15 -5.61 -19.76
C GLY A 39 -1.40 -4.95 -18.41
N PHE A 40 -1.15 -5.65 -17.30
CA PHE A 40 -1.30 -5.08 -15.96
C PHE A 40 -0.31 -3.93 -15.73
N TYR A 41 0.94 -4.09 -16.17
CA TYR A 41 1.95 -3.03 -16.06
C TYR A 41 1.56 -1.79 -16.85
N ALA A 42 1.21 -1.95 -18.13
CA ALA A 42 0.77 -0.86 -19.00
C ALA A 42 -0.49 -0.17 -18.44
N ALA A 43 -1.45 -0.94 -17.93
CA ALA A 43 -2.66 -0.39 -17.32
C ALA A 43 -2.34 0.43 -16.06
N ALA A 44 -1.44 -0.05 -15.19
CA ALA A 44 -1.04 0.68 -13.98
C ALA A 44 -0.28 1.99 -14.32
N VAL A 45 0.68 1.94 -15.25
CA VAL A 45 1.40 3.13 -15.72
C VAL A 45 0.45 4.14 -16.37
N THR A 46 -0.48 3.68 -17.20
CA THR A 46 -1.49 4.52 -17.85
C THR A 46 -2.44 5.16 -16.83
N ALA A 47 -2.86 4.39 -15.81
CA ALA A 47 -3.69 4.92 -14.74
C ALA A 47 -2.95 5.98 -13.90
N ALA A 48 -1.67 5.77 -13.59
CA ALA A 48 -0.84 6.77 -12.90
C ALA A 48 -0.68 8.05 -13.73
N TYR A 49 -0.40 7.92 -15.03
CA TYR A 49 -0.36 9.04 -15.98
C TYR A 49 -1.68 9.82 -15.97
N GLY A 50 -2.80 9.13 -16.19
CA GLY A 50 -4.11 9.75 -16.32
C GLY A 50 -4.55 10.45 -15.04
N LEU A 51 -4.31 9.83 -13.88
CA LEU A 51 -4.62 10.40 -12.57
C LEU A 51 -3.81 11.67 -12.31
N ALA A 52 -2.49 11.63 -12.48
CA ALA A 52 -1.64 12.80 -12.24
C ALA A 52 -1.95 13.95 -13.20
N ALA A 53 -2.19 13.64 -14.48
CA ALA A 53 -2.60 14.63 -15.47
C ALA A 53 -3.94 15.28 -15.09
N ALA A 54 -4.91 14.49 -14.64
CA ALA A 54 -6.23 14.98 -14.23
C ALA A 54 -6.16 15.86 -12.97
N ILE A 55 -5.30 15.52 -12.00
CA ILE A 55 -5.05 16.35 -10.81
C ILE A 55 -4.37 17.66 -11.21
N ALA A 56 -3.29 17.59 -12.00
CA ALA A 56 -2.54 18.79 -12.40
C ALA A 56 -3.37 19.79 -13.23
N ALA A 57 -4.29 19.29 -14.06
CA ALA A 57 -5.18 20.13 -14.86
C ALA A 57 -6.05 21.09 -14.03
N ASN A 58 -6.33 20.75 -12.76
CA ASN A 58 -7.14 21.56 -11.85
C ASN A 58 -6.29 22.45 -10.91
N HIS A 59 -4.97 22.45 -11.06
CA HIS A 59 -4.03 23.15 -10.15
C HIS A 59 -3.00 24.02 -10.90
N ASP A 60 -3.38 24.62 -12.04
CA ASP A 60 -2.54 25.49 -12.89
C ASP A 60 -1.17 24.88 -13.27
N ALA A 61 -1.10 23.55 -13.31
CA ALA A 61 0.09 22.78 -13.61
C ALA A 61 -0.05 22.04 -14.94
N SER A 62 1.05 21.80 -15.64
CA SER A 62 1.01 21.12 -16.95
C SER A 62 0.54 19.67 -16.82
N PRO A 63 -0.63 19.29 -17.38
CA PRO A 63 -1.15 17.93 -17.28
C PRO A 63 -0.23 16.90 -17.94
N ARG A 64 0.38 17.27 -19.07
CA ARG A 64 1.30 16.40 -19.82
C ARG A 64 2.58 16.12 -19.03
N LEU A 65 3.14 17.14 -18.38
CA LEU A 65 4.34 16.99 -17.57
C LEU A 65 4.05 16.14 -16.32
N ALA A 66 2.95 16.43 -15.60
CA ALA A 66 2.55 15.65 -14.44
C ALA A 66 2.24 14.19 -14.81
N GLY A 67 1.50 13.97 -15.90
CA GLY A 67 1.23 12.62 -16.39
C GLY A 67 2.52 11.87 -16.77
N GLY A 68 3.39 12.49 -17.58
CA GLY A 68 4.66 11.90 -18.01
C GLY A 68 5.58 11.58 -16.83
N LEU A 69 5.66 12.48 -15.85
CA LEU A 69 6.44 12.27 -14.64
C LEU A 69 5.84 11.16 -13.77
N ALA A 70 4.51 11.03 -13.66
CA ALA A 70 3.88 9.92 -12.95
C ALA A 70 4.13 8.57 -13.65
N ALA A 71 4.09 8.54 -14.98
CA ALA A 71 4.45 7.36 -15.76
C ALA A 71 5.91 6.95 -15.53
N PHE A 72 6.82 7.91 -15.45
CA PHE A 72 8.22 7.67 -15.10
C PHE A 72 8.37 7.17 -13.65
N LEU A 73 7.78 7.87 -12.67
CA LEU A 73 7.92 7.56 -11.26
C LEU A 73 7.26 6.23 -10.86
N PHE A 74 6.20 5.81 -11.55
CA PHE A 74 5.60 4.50 -11.33
C PHE A 74 6.26 3.42 -12.19
N GLY A 75 6.47 3.71 -13.47
CA GLY A 75 6.93 2.71 -14.44
C GLY A 75 8.43 2.44 -14.37
N VAL A 76 9.26 3.47 -14.27
CA VAL A 76 10.71 3.39 -14.51
C VAL A 76 11.52 3.58 -13.23
N ALA A 77 11.07 4.48 -12.35
CA ALA A 77 11.80 4.79 -11.14
C ALA A 77 11.96 3.57 -10.23
N GLY A 78 13.15 3.44 -9.66
CA GLY A 78 13.46 2.59 -8.53
C GLY A 78 13.80 3.40 -7.29
N ASN A 79 14.15 2.72 -6.21
CA ASN A 79 14.68 3.39 -5.03
C ASN A 79 16.10 3.94 -5.27
N LEU A 80 16.57 4.75 -4.31
CA LEU A 80 17.86 5.43 -4.40
C LEU A 80 19.07 4.52 -4.14
N PHE A 81 18.88 3.22 -3.88
CA PHE A 81 19.97 2.32 -3.50
C PHE A 81 21.06 2.23 -4.57
N THR A 82 20.66 2.02 -5.85
CA THR A 82 21.61 1.90 -6.95
C THR A 82 22.33 3.22 -7.22
N ALA A 83 21.60 4.34 -7.19
CA ALA A 83 22.19 5.66 -7.33
C ALA A 83 23.18 5.96 -6.21
N GLY A 84 22.81 5.65 -4.96
CA GLY A 84 23.68 5.80 -3.79
C GLY A 84 24.97 5.00 -3.89
N ARG A 85 24.90 3.75 -4.39
CA ARG A 85 26.09 2.93 -4.66
C ARG A 85 27.01 3.55 -5.71
N ILE A 86 26.45 4.07 -6.80
CA ILE A 86 27.25 4.75 -7.85
C ILE A 86 27.89 6.02 -7.30
N VAL A 87 27.17 6.80 -6.48
CA VAL A 87 27.72 7.99 -5.83
C VAL A 87 28.85 7.62 -4.87
N LEU A 88 28.66 6.61 -4.01
CA LEU A 88 29.70 6.14 -3.10
C LEU A 88 30.94 5.63 -3.84
N TRP A 89 30.75 4.92 -4.95
CA TRP A 89 31.85 4.45 -5.81
C TRP A 89 32.60 5.60 -6.52
N ALA A 90 31.89 6.64 -6.94
CA ALA A 90 32.47 7.78 -7.65
C ALA A 90 33.18 8.78 -6.72
N LEU A 91 32.87 8.76 -5.42
CA LEU A 91 33.49 9.65 -4.44
C LEU A 91 34.90 9.19 -4.06
N PRO A 92 35.85 10.13 -3.83
CA PRO A 92 37.10 9.82 -3.15
C PRO A 92 36.83 9.14 -1.81
N GLU A 93 37.68 8.18 -1.43
CA GLU A 93 37.49 7.38 -0.22
C GLU A 93 37.42 8.24 1.06
N SER A 94 38.11 9.38 1.09
CA SER A 94 38.06 10.37 2.18
C SER A 94 36.67 10.97 2.40
N LEU A 95 35.83 11.03 1.35
CA LEU A 95 34.44 11.50 1.42
C LEU A 95 33.45 10.34 1.57
N ALA A 96 33.74 9.18 0.99
CA ALA A 96 32.86 8.02 1.05
C ALA A 96 32.84 7.35 2.44
N ARG A 97 34.00 7.21 3.11
CA ARG A 97 34.10 6.56 4.44
C ARG A 97 33.22 7.24 5.51
N PRO A 98 33.23 8.58 5.68
CA PRO A 98 32.33 9.24 6.62
C PRO A 98 30.85 9.00 6.33
N LEU A 99 30.46 8.95 5.04
CA LEU A 99 29.07 8.70 4.64
C LEU A 99 28.64 7.26 4.98
N VAL A 100 29.50 6.27 4.76
CA VAL A 100 29.24 4.87 5.16
C VAL A 100 29.01 4.78 6.66
N GLY A 101 29.84 5.44 7.47
CA GLY A 101 29.64 5.53 8.92
C GLY A 101 28.35 6.24 9.31
N ALA A 102 28.06 7.39 8.70
CA ALA A 102 26.88 8.20 9.01
C ALA A 102 25.56 7.50 8.68
N PHE A 103 25.52 6.72 7.59
CA PHE A 103 24.33 5.96 7.18
C PHE A 103 24.28 4.53 7.75
N GLY A 104 25.25 4.15 8.59
CA GLY A 104 25.32 2.80 9.16
C GLY A 104 25.44 1.69 8.10
N LEU A 105 26.06 2.00 6.96
CA LEU A 105 26.25 1.06 5.88
C LEU A 105 27.39 0.08 6.20
N PRO A 106 27.32 -1.17 5.69
CA PRO A 106 28.42 -2.12 5.81
C PRO A 106 29.69 -1.59 5.12
N ALA A 107 30.87 -1.86 5.70
CA ALA A 107 32.16 -1.38 5.15
C ALA A 107 32.41 -1.91 3.72
N GLU A 108 31.87 -3.08 3.41
CA GLU A 108 31.87 -3.71 2.09
C GLU A 108 31.19 -2.84 1.02
N ALA A 109 30.36 -1.86 1.41
CA ALA A 109 29.77 -0.91 0.48
C ALA A 109 30.82 -0.07 -0.27
N LEU A 110 32.01 0.13 0.30
CA LEU A 110 33.12 0.85 -0.36
C LEU A 110 33.82 0.03 -1.43
N ALA A 111 33.73 -1.30 -1.37
CA ALA A 111 34.35 -2.20 -2.35
C ALA A 111 33.49 -2.40 -3.60
N TRP A 112 32.22 -1.98 -3.57
CA TRP A 112 31.29 -2.19 -4.67
C TRP A 112 31.72 -1.44 -5.94
N THR A 113 31.61 -2.10 -7.09
CA THR A 113 31.84 -1.47 -8.40
C THR A 113 30.64 -1.66 -9.34
N PRO A 114 30.48 -0.81 -10.38
CA PRO A 114 29.41 -0.98 -11.37
C PRO A 114 29.35 -2.37 -12.03
N GLY A 115 30.49 -3.06 -12.14
CA GLY A 115 30.57 -4.44 -12.66
C GLY A 115 29.96 -5.51 -11.76
N GLU A 116 29.76 -5.19 -10.47
CA GLU A 116 29.13 -6.07 -9.48
C GLU A 116 27.61 -5.84 -9.36
N PHE A 117 27.04 -4.95 -10.16
CA PHE A 117 25.61 -4.70 -10.16
C PHE A 117 24.80 -6.00 -10.29
N TYR A 118 23.90 -6.22 -9.34
CA TYR A 118 22.91 -7.27 -9.37
C TYR A 118 21.52 -6.69 -9.05
N TYR A 119 20.56 -6.94 -9.94
CA TYR A 119 19.26 -6.26 -9.92
C TYR A 119 18.42 -6.56 -8.67
N TRP A 120 18.71 -7.65 -7.93
CA TRP A 120 18.04 -7.95 -6.66
C TRP A 120 18.53 -7.14 -5.47
N ASP A 121 19.75 -6.57 -5.53
CA ASP A 121 20.32 -5.87 -4.37
C ASP A 121 19.44 -4.69 -3.93
N ALA A 122 18.76 -4.08 -4.91
CA ALA A 122 17.86 -2.96 -4.69
C ALA A 122 16.52 -3.36 -4.02
N THR A 123 16.23 -4.64 -3.76
CA THR A 123 14.90 -5.05 -3.25
C THR A 123 14.88 -5.63 -1.86
N ARG A 124 16.02 -5.68 -1.17
CA ARG A 124 16.13 -6.12 0.23
C ARG A 124 16.96 -5.14 1.06
N VAL A 125 16.73 -3.85 0.80
CA VAL A 125 17.47 -2.76 1.46
C VAL A 125 17.08 -2.64 2.94
N ILE A 126 15.84 -3.00 3.28
CA ILE A 126 15.37 -3.05 4.67
C ILE A 126 15.49 -4.50 5.15
N GLU A 127 16.31 -4.72 6.17
CA GLU A 127 16.58 -6.06 6.72
C GLU A 127 15.28 -6.76 7.15
N GLY A 128 15.19 -8.06 6.90
CA GLY A 128 14.04 -8.88 7.31
C GLY A 128 12.76 -8.63 6.50
N THR A 129 12.84 -7.88 5.39
CA THR A 129 11.68 -7.53 4.57
C THR A 129 11.93 -7.76 3.08
N ILE A 130 10.85 -7.62 2.31
CA ILE A 130 10.85 -7.59 0.86
C ILE A 130 10.35 -6.19 0.47
N ASN A 131 11.21 -5.33 -0.08
CA ASN A 131 10.88 -3.95 -0.42
C ASN A 131 11.09 -3.67 -1.91
N GLU A 132 10.24 -4.31 -2.72
CA GLU A 132 10.23 -4.18 -4.17
C GLU A 132 9.53 -2.89 -4.63
N PHE A 133 9.85 -2.46 -5.84
CA PHE A 133 9.25 -1.32 -6.53
C PHE A 133 8.77 -1.77 -7.92
N PRO A 134 7.83 -1.04 -8.56
CA PRO A 134 7.07 -1.60 -9.68
C PRO A 134 7.96 -2.10 -10.82
N LEU A 135 8.97 -1.32 -11.26
CA LEU A 135 9.86 -1.74 -12.35
C LEU A 135 10.54 -3.08 -12.04
N PHE A 136 11.08 -3.26 -10.83
CA PHE A 136 11.73 -4.51 -10.45
C PHE A 136 10.76 -5.68 -10.57
N ALA A 137 9.56 -5.57 -9.99
CA ALA A 137 8.62 -6.68 -9.92
C ALA A 137 8.13 -7.08 -11.31
N TYR A 138 7.74 -6.11 -12.14
CA TYR A 138 7.33 -6.40 -13.51
C TYR A 138 8.48 -6.92 -14.38
N LEU A 139 9.71 -6.41 -14.20
CA LEU A 139 10.90 -6.91 -14.90
C LEU A 139 11.25 -8.35 -14.49
N ASN A 140 11.10 -8.68 -13.21
CA ASN A 140 11.30 -10.02 -12.67
C ASN A 140 10.26 -11.04 -13.18
N GLY A 141 9.18 -10.57 -13.83
CA GLY A 141 8.08 -11.43 -14.27
C GLY A 141 7.06 -11.69 -13.18
N ASP A 142 6.98 -10.82 -12.18
CA ASP A 142 6.14 -10.99 -11.01
C ASP A 142 4.68 -10.59 -11.32
N LEU A 143 3.84 -11.59 -11.63
CA LEU A 143 2.39 -11.43 -11.71
C LEU A 143 1.69 -11.70 -10.36
N HIS A 144 2.28 -11.32 -9.24
CA HIS A 144 1.66 -11.53 -7.93
C HIS A 144 0.52 -10.55 -7.68
N ALA A 145 -0.32 -10.95 -6.73
CA ALA A 145 -1.47 -10.20 -6.20
C ALA A 145 -1.22 -8.70 -6.04
N HIS A 146 -0.16 -8.34 -5.32
CA HIS A 146 0.14 -6.95 -4.97
C HIS A 146 0.50 -6.10 -6.20
N MET A 147 1.16 -6.67 -7.22
CA MET A 147 1.45 -6.00 -8.49
C MET A 147 0.17 -5.76 -9.29
N MET A 148 -0.62 -6.81 -9.54
CA MET A 148 -1.92 -6.68 -10.23
C MET A 148 -2.89 -5.74 -9.51
N SER A 149 -2.79 -5.65 -8.18
CA SER A 149 -3.68 -4.81 -7.38
C SER A 149 -3.48 -3.31 -7.58
N THR A 150 -2.28 -2.88 -7.98
CA THR A 150 -1.97 -1.45 -8.19
C THR A 150 -2.86 -0.80 -9.24
N THR A 151 -3.19 -1.53 -10.33
CA THR A 151 -4.09 -1.06 -11.39
C THR A 151 -5.48 -0.72 -10.84
N PHE A 152 -6.06 -1.58 -10.00
CA PHE A 152 -7.39 -1.38 -9.43
C PHE A 152 -7.37 -0.37 -8.29
N LEU A 153 -6.28 -0.30 -7.53
CA LEU A 153 -6.08 0.73 -6.53
C LEU A 153 -6.08 2.12 -7.19
N LEU A 154 -5.33 2.30 -8.27
CA LEU A 154 -5.29 3.56 -9.03
C LEU A 154 -6.65 3.90 -9.65
N LEU A 155 -7.39 2.92 -10.17
CA LEU A 155 -8.76 3.13 -10.62
C LEU A 155 -9.66 3.63 -9.47
N GLY A 156 -9.54 3.03 -8.29
CA GLY A 156 -10.28 3.43 -7.11
C GLY A 156 -9.92 4.84 -6.64
N VAL A 157 -8.63 5.20 -6.68
CA VAL A 157 -8.15 6.56 -6.43
C VAL A 157 -8.70 7.54 -7.47
N ALA A 158 -8.81 7.15 -8.74
CA ALA A 158 -9.42 7.98 -9.77
C ALA A 158 -10.92 8.21 -9.54
N LEU A 159 -11.66 7.22 -9.03
CA LEU A 159 -13.06 7.39 -8.60
C LEU A 159 -13.18 8.35 -7.40
N LEU A 160 -12.24 8.27 -6.46
CA LEU A 160 -12.16 9.17 -5.32
C LEU A 160 -11.80 10.60 -5.73
N TYR A 161 -10.90 10.76 -6.69
CA TYR A 161 -10.60 12.06 -7.29
C TYR A 161 -11.81 12.62 -8.06
N ALA A 162 -12.51 11.78 -8.82
CA ALA A 162 -13.75 12.19 -9.46
C ALA A 162 -14.81 12.64 -8.44
N TYR A 163 -14.86 11.99 -7.27
CA TYR A 163 -15.74 12.42 -6.17
C TYR A 163 -15.28 13.76 -5.58
N TRP A 164 -13.98 13.93 -5.35
CA TRP A 164 -13.36 15.15 -4.83
C TRP A 164 -13.73 16.38 -5.65
N GLU A 165 -13.74 16.23 -6.98
CA GLU A 165 -14.09 17.27 -7.94
C GLU A 165 -15.60 17.48 -8.10
N THR A 166 -16.43 16.51 -7.69
CA THR A 166 -17.87 16.61 -7.92
C THR A 166 -18.52 17.59 -6.91
N PRO A 167 -19.20 18.66 -7.38
CA PRO A 167 -19.80 19.65 -6.49
C PRO A 167 -20.88 19.08 -5.56
N GLU A 168 -21.15 19.79 -4.46
CA GLU A 168 -22.12 19.37 -3.44
C GLU A 168 -23.54 19.15 -4.01
N ALA A 169 -23.92 19.96 -5.01
CA ALA A 169 -25.20 19.89 -5.70
C ALA A 169 -25.41 18.56 -6.47
N GLU A 170 -24.34 17.96 -6.99
CA GLU A 170 -24.40 16.72 -7.78
C GLU A 170 -24.45 15.45 -6.90
N THR A 171 -25.39 15.41 -5.95
CA THR A 171 -25.49 14.34 -4.95
C THR A 171 -25.63 12.95 -5.57
N ARG A 172 -26.36 12.82 -6.70
CA ARG A 172 -26.54 11.52 -7.39
C ARG A 172 -25.21 10.97 -7.89
N ARG A 173 -24.38 11.81 -8.52
CA ARG A 173 -23.05 11.43 -9.02
C ARG A 173 -22.13 11.06 -7.87
N ARG A 174 -22.11 11.87 -6.81
CA ARG A 174 -21.32 11.59 -5.61
C ARG A 174 -21.68 10.25 -4.96
N ARG A 175 -22.97 9.97 -4.79
CA ARG A 175 -23.46 8.67 -4.29
C ARG A 175 -23.08 7.52 -5.23
N LEU A 176 -23.24 7.71 -6.54
CA LEU A 176 -22.82 6.69 -7.51
C LEU A 176 -21.33 6.37 -7.39
N LEU A 177 -20.47 7.38 -7.22
CA LEU A 177 -19.03 7.18 -7.08
C LEU A 177 -18.68 6.41 -5.79
N VAL A 178 -19.11 6.90 -4.62
CA VAL A 178 -18.65 6.35 -3.32
C VAL A 178 -19.48 5.18 -2.79
N ILE A 179 -20.76 5.06 -3.16
CA ILE A 179 -21.66 3.99 -2.71
C ILE A 179 -21.91 2.98 -3.84
N GLY A 180 -21.97 3.43 -5.09
CA GLY A 180 -22.26 2.56 -6.24
C GLY A 180 -21.04 1.86 -6.81
N LEU A 181 -19.98 2.60 -7.16
CA LEU A 181 -18.84 2.09 -7.93
C LEU A 181 -17.67 1.65 -7.04
N LEU A 182 -17.37 2.42 -5.99
CA LEU A 182 -16.22 2.16 -5.13
C LEU A 182 -16.33 0.86 -4.33
N PRO A 183 -17.48 0.50 -3.71
CA PRO A 183 -17.56 -0.74 -2.92
C PRO A 183 -17.42 -2.03 -3.74
N PRO A 184 -18.04 -2.20 -4.92
CA PRO A 184 -17.78 -3.36 -5.77
C PRO A 184 -16.32 -3.45 -6.23
N LEU A 185 -15.70 -2.31 -6.55
CA LEU A 185 -14.28 -2.28 -6.91
C LEU A 185 -13.39 -2.69 -5.73
N ALA A 186 -13.66 -2.19 -4.52
CA ALA A 186 -12.95 -2.60 -3.32
C ALA A 186 -13.16 -4.09 -3.04
N GLY A 187 -14.38 -4.60 -3.14
CA GLY A 187 -14.68 -6.03 -3.00
C GLY A 187 -13.89 -6.89 -3.99
N TYR A 188 -13.87 -6.50 -5.27
CA TYR A 188 -13.04 -7.18 -6.27
C TYR A 188 -11.55 -7.09 -5.96
N LEU A 189 -11.05 -5.91 -5.56
CA LEU A 189 -9.68 -5.71 -5.13
C LEU A 189 -9.30 -6.64 -3.96
N GLY A 190 -10.21 -6.91 -3.04
CA GLY A 190 -10.00 -7.89 -1.96
C GLY A 190 -9.72 -9.31 -2.45
N THR A 191 -10.27 -9.70 -3.61
CA THR A 191 -9.99 -10.99 -4.27
C THR A 191 -8.66 -10.98 -5.06
N VAL A 192 -8.22 -9.81 -5.52
CA VAL A 192 -6.94 -9.62 -6.23
C VAL A 192 -5.79 -9.55 -5.23
N ASN A 193 -5.92 -8.75 -4.17
CA ASN A 193 -4.99 -8.61 -3.08
C ASN A 193 -5.71 -8.11 -1.82
N THR A 194 -5.93 -9.00 -0.87
CA THR A 194 -6.62 -8.68 0.40
C THR A 194 -5.90 -7.58 1.20
N TRP A 195 -4.60 -7.37 0.99
CA TRP A 195 -3.84 -6.31 1.68
C TRP A 195 -4.13 -4.91 1.13
N SER A 196 -4.60 -4.80 -0.12
CA SER A 196 -5.00 -3.52 -0.72
C SER A 196 -6.46 -3.16 -0.41
N PHE A 197 -7.24 -4.12 0.10
CA PHE A 197 -8.65 -3.92 0.43
C PHE A 197 -8.85 -2.82 1.49
N PRO A 198 -8.17 -2.82 2.66
CA PRO A 198 -8.40 -1.79 3.68
C PRO A 198 -8.08 -0.38 3.18
N SER A 199 -7.06 -0.23 2.34
CA SER A 199 -6.68 1.05 1.77
C SER A 199 -7.79 1.62 0.89
N LEU A 200 -8.38 0.80 0.02
CA LEU A 200 -9.42 1.27 -0.90
C LEU A 200 -10.83 1.29 -0.28
N ALA A 201 -11.13 0.39 0.64
CA ALA A 201 -12.42 0.30 1.30
C ALA A 201 -12.58 1.33 2.43
N LEU A 202 -11.48 1.68 3.11
CA LEU A 202 -11.52 2.48 4.34
C LEU A 202 -10.60 3.70 4.30
N GLY A 203 -9.28 3.50 4.14
CA GLY A 203 -8.28 4.56 4.32
C GLY A 203 -8.42 5.73 3.34
N LEU A 204 -8.39 5.44 2.04
CA LEU A 204 -8.51 6.45 0.98
C LEU A 204 -9.90 7.10 0.96
N PRO A 205 -11.02 6.38 1.07
CA PRO A 205 -12.34 7.00 1.21
C PRO A 205 -12.43 7.89 2.44
N PHE A 206 -11.89 7.48 3.59
CA PHE A 206 -11.90 8.29 4.80
C PHE A 206 -11.18 9.61 4.60
N LEU A 207 -9.94 9.60 4.11
CA LEU A 207 -9.18 10.82 3.86
C LEU A 207 -9.88 11.69 2.82
N THR A 208 -10.37 11.10 1.73
CA THR A 208 -11.08 11.82 0.67
C THR A 208 -12.35 12.49 1.19
N LEU A 209 -13.22 11.75 1.89
CA LEU A 209 -14.48 12.29 2.43
C LEU A 209 -14.26 13.33 3.53
N THR A 210 -13.14 13.23 4.27
CA THR A 210 -12.78 14.18 5.33
C THR A 210 -12.32 15.52 4.75
N PHE A 211 -11.55 15.49 3.66
CA PHE A 211 -10.89 16.67 3.12
C PHE A 211 -11.50 17.22 1.84
N ALA A 212 -12.41 16.47 1.19
CA ALA A 212 -13.08 16.92 -0.02
C ALA A 212 -13.73 18.30 0.19
N PRO A 213 -13.69 19.18 -0.83
CA PRO A 213 -14.31 20.49 -0.75
C PRO A 213 -15.80 20.41 -0.40
N ALA A 214 -16.50 19.42 -0.97
CA ALA A 214 -17.91 19.15 -0.77
C ALA A 214 -18.17 18.35 0.52
N ARG A 215 -19.15 18.81 1.31
CA ARG A 215 -19.42 18.24 2.63
C ARG A 215 -19.95 16.80 2.53
N PRO A 216 -19.43 15.84 3.34
CA PRO A 216 -19.81 14.43 3.22
C PRO A 216 -21.24 14.14 3.69
N TRP A 217 -21.79 14.91 4.64
CA TRP A 217 -23.15 14.69 5.16
C TRP A 217 -24.24 14.92 4.13
N THR A 218 -23.99 15.60 3.01
CA THR A 218 -24.99 15.71 1.94
C THR A 218 -25.22 14.40 1.17
N LEU A 219 -24.37 13.40 1.40
CA LEU A 219 -24.63 12.05 0.92
C LEU A 219 -25.82 11.41 1.63
N LEU A 220 -26.12 11.81 2.87
CA LEU A 220 -27.23 11.27 3.65
C LEU A 220 -28.60 11.80 3.15
N PRO A 221 -29.68 11.01 3.26
CA PRO A 221 -31.04 11.51 3.04
C PRO A 221 -31.37 12.67 3.99
N ALA A 222 -32.21 13.62 3.56
CA ALA A 222 -32.55 14.81 4.33
C ALA A 222 -33.00 14.50 5.77
N ARG A 223 -33.89 13.51 5.92
CA ARG A 223 -34.41 13.02 7.21
C ARG A 223 -33.33 12.56 8.19
N VAL A 224 -32.22 12.00 7.68
CA VAL A 224 -31.12 11.51 8.52
C VAL A 224 -30.20 12.66 8.93
N ARG A 225 -30.01 13.66 8.06
CA ARG A 225 -29.19 14.85 8.38
C ARG A 225 -29.79 15.68 9.52
N GLU A 226 -31.10 15.72 9.62
CA GLU A 226 -31.83 16.44 10.68
C GLU A 226 -31.76 15.71 12.02
N ALA A 227 -31.67 14.38 12.01
CA ALA A 227 -31.65 13.55 13.22
C ALA A 227 -30.25 13.28 13.78
N VAL A 228 -29.19 13.52 13.00
CA VAL A 228 -27.82 13.14 13.35
C VAL A 228 -26.92 14.38 13.35
N PRO A 229 -26.53 14.91 14.52
CA PRO A 229 -25.50 15.94 14.59
C PRO A 229 -24.19 15.40 13.99
N PRO A 230 -23.41 16.23 13.29
CA PRO A 230 -22.30 15.77 12.45
C PRO A 230 -21.09 15.37 13.29
N ILE A 231 -21.06 14.13 13.79
CA ILE A 231 -19.83 13.49 14.24
C ILE A 231 -19.34 12.61 13.10
N ALA A 232 -18.69 13.23 12.11
CA ALA A 232 -18.24 12.57 10.88
C ALA A 232 -17.35 11.33 11.13
N THR A 233 -16.61 11.32 12.25
CA THR A 233 -15.76 10.21 12.70
C THR A 233 -16.56 9.00 13.17
N ALA A 234 -17.75 9.19 13.76
CA ALA A 234 -18.61 8.13 14.30
C ALA A 234 -19.05 7.12 13.23
N PHE A 235 -19.46 7.63 12.07
CA PHE A 235 -20.01 6.82 10.99
C PHE A 235 -18.98 5.97 10.28
N THR A 236 -17.75 6.47 10.13
CA THR A 236 -16.72 5.77 9.34
C THR A 236 -16.04 4.67 10.12
N VAL A 237 -15.77 4.86 11.41
CA VAL A 237 -15.21 3.79 12.24
C VAL A 237 -16.27 2.73 12.53
N THR A 238 -17.53 3.11 12.71
CA THR A 238 -18.63 2.12 12.79
C THR A 238 -18.73 1.33 11.48
N GLY A 239 -18.66 1.99 10.32
CA GLY A 239 -18.64 1.31 9.01
C GLY A 239 -17.40 0.42 8.81
N ALA A 240 -16.22 0.85 9.26
CA ALA A 240 -14.99 0.08 9.22
C ALA A 240 -15.04 -1.16 10.12
N VAL A 241 -15.56 -0.99 11.34
CA VAL A 241 -15.76 -2.05 12.33
C VAL A 241 -16.77 -3.08 11.82
N VAL A 242 -17.91 -2.63 11.30
CA VAL A 242 -18.93 -3.51 10.71
C VAL A 242 -18.40 -4.19 9.45
N GLY A 243 -17.69 -3.47 8.59
CA GLY A 243 -17.09 -4.03 7.37
C GLY A 243 -16.00 -5.08 7.65
N VAL A 244 -15.17 -4.87 8.68
CA VAL A 244 -14.17 -5.84 9.14
C VAL A 244 -14.84 -7.07 9.76
N GLY A 245 -15.90 -6.90 10.56
CA GLY A 245 -16.68 -8.02 11.11
C GLY A 245 -17.35 -8.86 10.03
N LEU A 246 -17.92 -8.23 9.00
CA LEU A 246 -18.50 -8.92 7.86
C LEU A 246 -17.43 -9.64 7.01
N ALA A 247 -16.27 -9.00 6.80
CA ALA A 247 -15.15 -9.60 6.05
C ALA A 247 -14.47 -10.75 6.80
N ALA A 248 -14.54 -10.78 8.14
CA ALA A 248 -13.94 -11.81 8.99
C ALA A 248 -14.82 -13.06 9.18
N GLY A 249 -15.94 -13.18 8.45
CA GLY A 249 -16.84 -14.34 8.55
C GLY A 249 -18.07 -14.13 9.44
N GLY A 250 -18.34 -12.88 9.85
CA GLY A 250 -19.56 -12.51 10.58
C GLY A 250 -19.41 -12.44 12.10
N ASP A 251 -18.31 -12.95 12.66
CA ASP A 251 -18.06 -12.89 14.10
C ASP A 251 -17.57 -11.50 14.53
N PRO A 252 -18.28 -10.81 15.45
CA PRO A 252 -17.88 -9.47 15.87
C PRO A 252 -16.60 -9.51 16.71
N ALA A 253 -15.61 -8.68 16.37
CA ALA A 253 -14.34 -8.56 17.08
C ALA A 253 -14.47 -7.71 18.37
N TRP A 254 -15.27 -8.19 19.33
CA TRP A 254 -15.65 -7.47 20.56
C TRP A 254 -14.47 -6.88 21.35
N ALA A 255 -13.36 -7.63 21.45
CA ALA A 255 -12.15 -7.16 22.13
C ALA A 255 -11.56 -5.90 21.46
N LYS A 256 -11.61 -5.84 20.12
CA LYS A 256 -11.15 -4.68 19.35
C LYS A 256 -12.15 -3.53 19.41
N TYR A 257 -13.45 -3.81 19.43
CA TYR A 257 -14.47 -2.78 19.57
C TYR A 257 -14.34 -2.07 20.92
N ARG A 258 -14.08 -2.81 22.00
CA ARG A 258 -13.79 -2.22 23.31
C ARG A 258 -12.55 -1.32 23.30
N GLN A 259 -11.46 -1.75 22.62
CA GLN A 259 -10.25 -0.92 22.48
C GLN A 259 -10.53 0.38 21.70
N ILE A 260 -11.28 0.29 20.60
CA ILE A 260 -11.65 1.46 19.78
C ILE A 260 -12.55 2.41 20.57
N VAL A 261 -13.57 1.90 21.27
CA VAL A 261 -14.47 2.71 22.09
C VAL A 261 -13.72 3.36 23.25
N LEU A 262 -12.83 2.64 23.93
CA LEU A 262 -11.99 3.21 24.98
C LEU A 262 -11.08 4.31 24.44
N LEU A 263 -10.44 4.10 23.29
CA LEU A 263 -9.64 5.12 22.62
C LEU A 263 -10.50 6.37 22.34
N TRP A 264 -11.73 6.18 21.86
CA TRP A 264 -12.64 7.27 21.52
C TRP A 264 -13.15 8.05 22.72
N LEU A 265 -13.40 7.37 23.82
CA LEU A 265 -13.76 8.01 25.07
C LEU A 265 -12.55 8.77 25.62
N LEU A 266 -11.36 8.17 25.60
CA LEU A 266 -10.18 8.76 26.22
C LEU A 266 -9.53 9.87 25.39
N VAL A 267 -9.53 9.81 24.06
CA VAL A 267 -8.85 10.79 23.20
C VAL A 267 -9.31 12.24 23.43
N PRO A 268 -10.60 12.56 23.56
CA PRO A 268 -11.04 13.92 23.88
C PRO A 268 -10.54 14.41 25.25
N PHE A 269 -10.50 13.54 26.27
CA PHE A 269 -10.05 13.94 27.61
C PHE A 269 -8.53 13.99 27.73
N VAL A 270 -7.82 13.01 27.18
CA VAL A 270 -6.36 12.95 27.21
C VAL A 270 -5.78 13.96 26.24
N GLY A 271 -6.22 13.94 24.98
CA GLY A 271 -5.76 14.88 23.95
C GLY A 271 -6.22 16.31 24.25
N GLY A 272 -7.48 16.49 24.64
CA GLY A 272 -8.00 17.80 25.05
C GLY A 272 -7.38 18.29 26.35
N GLY A 273 -7.11 17.41 27.31
CA GLY A 273 -6.42 17.73 28.56
C GLY A 273 -4.97 18.15 28.35
N ILE A 274 -4.22 17.42 27.50
CA ILE A 274 -2.86 17.79 27.11
C ILE A 274 -2.86 19.13 26.36
N ALA A 275 -3.78 19.32 25.41
CA ALA A 275 -3.90 20.58 24.67
C ALA A 275 -4.26 21.76 25.58
N TYR A 276 -5.21 21.56 26.51
CA TYR A 276 -5.60 22.57 27.49
C TYR A 276 -4.47 22.89 28.46
N ALA A 277 -3.80 21.87 29.01
CA ALA A 277 -2.65 22.03 29.88
C ALA A 277 -1.55 22.81 29.16
N THR A 278 -1.15 22.38 27.95
CA THR A 278 -0.13 23.06 27.13
C THR A 278 -0.53 24.51 26.85
N ALA A 279 -1.75 24.75 26.39
CA ALA A 279 -2.24 26.10 26.10
C ALA A 279 -2.31 26.99 27.35
N ARG A 280 -2.67 26.43 28.50
CA ARG A 280 -2.70 27.14 29.80
C ARG A 280 -1.28 27.43 30.31
N THR A 281 -0.34 26.51 30.11
CA THR A 281 1.05 26.66 30.54
C THR A 281 1.74 27.72 29.68
N LEU A 282 1.51 27.72 28.37
CA LEU A 282 2.06 28.71 27.44
C LEU A 282 1.47 30.12 27.59
N ARG A 283 0.27 30.27 28.18
CA ARG A 283 -0.36 31.58 28.44
C ARG A 283 -0.17 32.06 29.88
N SER A 284 0.55 31.32 30.71
CA SER A 284 0.74 31.66 32.12
C SER A 284 1.85 32.68 32.26
N GLU A 285 1.56 33.90 32.72
CA GLU A 285 2.56 34.95 32.96
C GLU A 285 3.61 34.57 34.02
N SER A 286 3.32 33.55 34.82
CA SER A 286 4.23 32.99 35.84
C SER A 286 5.32 32.08 35.28
N ILE A 287 5.26 31.68 34.01
CA ILE A 287 6.27 30.83 33.36
C ILE A 287 6.90 31.62 32.21
N PRO A 288 8.15 32.07 32.35
CA PRO A 288 8.80 32.84 31.29
C PRO A 288 8.91 32.02 30.00
N GLU A 289 8.54 32.62 28.87
CA GLU A 289 8.56 31.99 27.55
C GLU A 289 9.96 31.45 27.18
N SER A 290 11.01 32.08 27.73
CA SER A 290 12.42 31.67 27.60
C SER A 290 12.70 30.25 28.11
N TYR A 291 11.84 29.69 28.97
CA TYR A 291 11.97 28.31 29.46
C TYR A 291 10.88 27.39 28.90
N ALA A 292 9.64 27.87 28.75
CA ALA A 292 8.53 27.07 28.26
C ALA A 292 8.72 26.64 26.79
N VAL A 293 9.17 27.54 25.93
CA VAL A 293 9.36 27.26 24.50
C VAL A 293 10.51 26.27 24.27
N PRO A 294 11.71 26.43 24.88
CA PRO A 294 12.77 25.44 24.77
C PRO A 294 12.44 24.10 25.42
N ALA A 295 11.69 24.07 26.54
CA ALA A 295 11.27 22.81 27.16
C ALA A 295 10.28 22.06 26.27
N LEU A 296 9.30 22.74 25.67
CA LEU A 296 8.37 22.14 24.72
C LEU A 296 9.10 21.67 23.46
N ALA A 297 10.02 22.48 22.93
CA ALA A 297 10.88 22.10 21.81
C ALA A 297 11.78 20.90 22.15
N GLY A 298 12.26 20.81 23.39
CA GLY A 298 13.03 19.69 23.92
C GLY A 298 12.19 18.41 24.02
N VAL A 299 10.96 18.49 24.53
CA VAL A 299 10.02 17.35 24.57
C VAL A 299 9.68 16.88 23.16
N VAL A 300 9.35 17.81 22.25
CA VAL A 300 9.12 17.49 20.84
C VAL A 300 10.39 16.91 20.20
N GLY A 301 11.57 17.45 20.51
CA GLY A 301 12.86 16.99 20.03
C GLY A 301 13.21 15.58 20.51
N VAL A 302 12.96 15.27 21.79
CA VAL A 302 13.13 13.92 22.37
C VAL A 302 12.14 12.95 21.76
N LEU A 303 10.88 13.35 21.57
CA LEU A 303 9.89 12.53 20.87
C LEU A 303 10.34 12.25 19.44
N LEU A 304 10.77 13.27 18.69
CA LEU A 304 11.28 13.10 17.33
C LEU A 304 12.55 12.26 17.28
N ALA A 305 13.49 12.44 18.21
CA ALA A 305 14.74 11.67 18.27
C ALA A 305 14.55 10.19 18.60
N ASN A 306 13.45 9.84 19.30
CA ASN A 306 13.12 8.45 19.64
C ASN A 306 12.10 7.81 18.70
N ILE A 307 11.57 8.56 17.73
CA ILE A 307 10.74 8.00 16.66
C ILE A 307 11.69 7.67 15.50
N GLU A 308 11.89 6.37 15.24
CA GLU A 308 12.68 5.88 14.07
C GLU A 308 12.16 6.42 12.71
N PHE A 309 10.98 7.06 12.72
CA PHE A 309 10.27 7.68 11.60
C PHE A 309 10.03 9.19 11.77
N ALA A 310 10.95 9.89 12.45
CA ALA A 310 10.89 11.33 12.76
C ALA A 310 10.55 12.22 11.55
N LEU A 311 10.82 11.75 10.33
CA LEU A 311 10.51 12.47 9.09
C LEU A 311 9.02 12.38 8.68
N LEU A 312 8.34 11.26 8.94
CA LEU A 312 6.98 11.03 8.44
C LEU A 312 5.90 11.63 9.36
N GLY A 313 6.14 11.71 10.66
CA GLY A 313 5.23 12.38 11.61
C GLY A 313 4.95 13.84 11.24
N PRO A 314 5.99 14.67 11.01
CA PRO A 314 5.85 16.03 10.51
C PRO A 314 5.16 16.11 9.14
N VAL A 315 5.44 15.18 8.21
CA VAL A 315 4.75 15.15 6.90
C VAL A 315 3.26 14.88 7.07
N LEU A 316 2.90 13.95 7.95
CA LEU A 316 1.50 13.64 8.27
C LEU A 316 0.79 14.84 8.90
N LEU A 317 1.42 15.47 9.89
CA LEU A 317 0.87 16.64 10.56
C LEU A 317 0.74 17.84 9.60
N ALA A 318 1.81 18.16 8.88
CA ALA A 318 1.82 19.28 7.93
C ALA A 318 0.80 19.07 6.81
N GLY A 319 0.75 17.89 6.18
CA GLY A 319 -0.23 17.58 5.15
C GLY A 319 -1.67 17.64 5.69
N TRP A 320 -1.91 17.15 6.90
CA TRP A 320 -3.22 17.23 7.56
C TRP A 320 -3.64 18.68 7.80
N LEU A 321 -2.74 19.51 8.36
CA LEU A 321 -2.99 20.92 8.62
C LEU A 321 -3.20 21.70 7.33
N LEU A 322 -2.40 21.48 6.29
CA LEU A 322 -2.55 22.12 4.99
C LEU A 322 -3.90 21.79 4.34
N LEU A 323 -4.34 20.53 4.40
CA LEU A 323 -5.66 20.12 3.91
C LEU A 323 -6.80 20.73 4.74
N ARG A 324 -6.64 20.85 6.06
CA ARG A 324 -7.63 21.52 6.93
C ARG A 324 -7.73 23.02 6.63
N SER A 325 -6.60 23.67 6.42
CA SER A 325 -6.54 25.10 6.13
C SER A 325 -6.85 25.42 4.66
N ARG A 326 -6.89 24.41 3.77
CA ARG A 326 -7.10 24.54 2.32
C ARG A 326 -6.11 25.48 1.63
N VAL A 327 -4.89 25.56 2.15
CA VAL A 327 -3.86 26.48 1.65
C VAL A 327 -3.00 25.76 0.63
N GLY A 328 -3.20 26.08 -0.66
CA GLY A 328 -2.26 25.72 -1.73
C GLY A 328 -2.05 24.22 -1.96
N VAL A 329 -2.93 23.34 -1.44
CA VAL A 329 -2.83 21.88 -1.56
C VAL A 329 -4.10 21.28 -2.15
N GLY A 330 -3.94 20.16 -2.85
CA GLY A 330 -5.04 19.43 -3.49
C GLY A 330 -5.10 17.96 -3.10
N PHE A 331 -5.70 17.19 -4.01
CA PHE A 331 -5.88 15.75 -3.83
C PHE A 331 -4.53 14.99 -3.78
N GLU A 332 -3.46 15.50 -4.38
CA GLU A 332 -2.11 14.95 -4.26
C GLU A 332 -1.64 14.87 -2.80
N THR A 333 -2.03 15.82 -1.94
CA THR A 333 -1.68 15.77 -0.52
C THR A 333 -2.43 14.67 0.21
N VAL A 334 -3.67 14.34 -0.20
CA VAL A 334 -4.39 13.16 0.31
C VAL A 334 -3.62 11.88 0.00
N LEU A 335 -3.06 11.76 -1.21
CA LEU A 335 -2.26 10.61 -1.61
C LEU A 335 -0.93 10.52 -0.84
N ILE A 336 -0.27 11.66 -0.60
CA ILE A 336 0.94 11.73 0.23
C ILE A 336 0.64 11.23 1.65
N LEU A 337 -0.42 11.76 2.29
CA LEU A 337 -0.86 11.33 3.61
C LEU A 337 -1.25 9.85 3.66
N ALA A 338 -1.94 9.35 2.63
CA ALA A 338 -2.32 7.95 2.56
C ALA A 338 -1.10 7.03 2.52
N GLY A 339 -0.11 7.33 1.67
CA GLY A 339 1.12 6.54 1.60
C GLY A 339 1.98 6.67 2.87
N ALA A 340 2.10 7.88 3.44
CA ALA A 340 2.84 8.08 4.70
C ALA A 340 2.16 7.34 5.86
N GLY A 341 0.83 7.36 5.91
CA GLY A 341 0.03 6.62 6.87
C GLY A 341 0.22 5.11 6.74
N LEU A 342 0.30 4.59 5.51
CA LEU A 342 0.62 3.17 5.28
C LEU A 342 2.02 2.81 5.79
N VAL A 343 3.04 3.63 5.49
CA VAL A 343 4.42 3.37 5.95
C VAL A 343 4.50 3.37 7.48
N VAL A 344 3.91 4.37 8.13
CA VAL A 344 3.85 4.45 9.60
C VAL A 344 3.05 3.27 10.17
N LEU A 345 1.90 2.94 9.57
CA LEU A 345 1.05 1.87 10.05
C LEU A 345 1.77 0.52 10.06
N VAL A 346 2.50 0.17 8.99
CA VAL A 346 3.15 -1.15 8.91
C VAL A 346 4.35 -1.31 9.82
N GLU A 347 4.90 -0.20 10.31
CA GLU A 347 5.94 -0.26 11.32
C GLU A 347 5.38 -0.73 12.66
N TYR A 348 4.26 -0.13 13.09
CA TYR A 348 3.70 -0.39 14.42
C TYR A 348 2.66 -1.53 14.43
N VAL A 349 2.00 -1.76 13.30
CA VAL A 349 0.92 -2.74 13.15
C VAL A 349 1.19 -3.59 11.93
N TYR A 350 1.61 -4.82 12.18
CA TYR A 350 1.82 -5.80 11.13
C TYR A 350 1.17 -7.14 11.50
N ILE A 351 0.81 -7.88 10.46
CA ILE A 351 0.36 -9.25 10.63
C ILE A 351 1.63 -10.10 10.64
N ALA A 352 1.89 -10.72 11.79
CA ALA A 352 3.01 -11.64 11.93
C ALA A 352 2.65 -12.94 11.20
N GLU A 353 3.46 -13.31 10.21
CA GLU A 353 3.27 -14.59 9.55
C GLU A 353 3.50 -15.73 10.54
N PRO A 354 2.56 -16.68 10.71
CA PRO A 354 2.72 -17.77 11.68
C PRO A 354 4.00 -18.59 11.46
N SER A 355 4.46 -18.68 10.21
CA SER A 355 5.70 -19.36 9.82
C SER A 355 6.97 -18.61 10.23
N TYR A 356 6.88 -17.30 10.49
CA TYR A 356 8.01 -16.42 10.80
C TYR A 356 7.84 -15.67 12.13
N ALA A 357 6.85 -16.06 12.94
CA ALA A 357 6.59 -15.47 14.24
C ALA A 357 7.84 -15.56 15.14
N GLY A 358 8.20 -14.44 15.77
CA GLY A 358 9.42 -14.35 16.60
C GLY A 358 10.73 -14.20 15.83
N THR A 359 10.68 -14.10 14.49
CA THR A 359 11.87 -13.85 13.65
C THR A 359 11.84 -12.44 13.05
N ARG A 360 12.98 -11.98 12.53
CA ARG A 360 13.07 -10.71 11.77
C ARG A 360 12.19 -10.67 10.51
N LEU A 361 11.71 -11.83 10.04
CA LEU A 361 10.83 -11.96 8.88
C LEU A 361 9.34 -11.87 9.23
N ALA A 362 8.97 -11.63 10.50
CA ALA A 362 7.58 -11.62 10.93
C ALA A 362 6.71 -10.62 10.15
N ARG A 363 7.27 -9.46 9.78
CA ARG A 363 6.57 -8.39 9.05
C ARG A 363 6.70 -8.45 7.53
N LEU A 364 7.35 -9.48 6.98
CA LEU A 364 7.76 -9.57 5.59
C LEU A 364 6.61 -9.33 4.60
N ASN A 365 5.52 -10.12 4.67
CA ASN A 365 4.38 -9.93 3.76
C ASN A 365 3.66 -8.60 3.96
N THR A 366 3.66 -8.06 5.18
CA THR A 366 3.02 -6.78 5.48
C THR A 366 3.75 -5.66 4.75
N VAL A 367 5.07 -5.56 4.91
CA VAL A 367 5.89 -4.55 4.21
C VAL A 367 5.79 -4.73 2.71
N PHE A 368 5.96 -5.97 2.22
CA PHE A 368 5.96 -6.27 0.80
C PHE A 368 4.71 -5.77 0.08
N LYS A 369 3.53 -6.14 0.58
CA LYS A 369 2.28 -5.90 -0.12
C LYS A 369 1.73 -4.49 0.08
N THR A 370 2.11 -3.82 1.17
CA THR A 370 1.70 -2.44 1.44
C THR A 370 2.59 -1.43 0.73
N TYR A 371 3.90 -1.68 0.62
CA TYR A 371 4.82 -0.77 -0.06
C TYR A 371 4.51 -0.65 -1.56
N ALA A 372 3.99 -1.69 -2.20
CA ALA A 372 3.47 -1.58 -3.57
C ALA A 372 2.33 -0.56 -3.71
N GLN A 373 1.51 -0.40 -2.68
CA GLN A 373 0.45 0.62 -2.64
C GLN A 373 1.05 2.01 -2.45
N VAL A 374 2.10 2.14 -1.63
CA VAL A 374 2.83 3.40 -1.44
C VAL A 374 3.37 3.91 -2.77
N TRP A 375 4.00 3.05 -3.58
CA TRP A 375 4.44 3.41 -4.94
C TRP A 375 3.28 3.88 -5.82
N ALA A 376 2.15 3.18 -5.81
CA ALA A 376 0.97 3.55 -6.58
C ALA A 376 0.37 4.90 -6.16
N LEU A 377 0.43 5.26 -4.87
CA LEU A 377 -0.11 6.51 -4.36
C LEU A 377 0.87 7.68 -4.53
N TRP A 378 2.14 7.47 -4.21
CA TRP A 378 3.15 8.54 -4.22
C TRP A 378 3.65 8.88 -5.60
N ALA A 379 3.67 7.96 -6.57
CA ALA A 379 4.09 8.30 -7.93
C ALA A 379 3.24 9.41 -8.58
N PRO A 380 1.89 9.30 -8.66
CA PRO A 380 1.07 10.40 -9.18
C PRO A 380 1.11 11.64 -8.29
N ALA A 381 1.18 11.48 -6.97
CA ALA A 381 1.21 12.61 -6.04
C ALA A 381 2.49 13.45 -6.15
N ALA A 382 3.65 12.79 -6.15
CA ALA A 382 4.95 13.41 -6.34
C ALA A 382 5.04 14.08 -7.71
N ALA A 383 4.51 13.43 -8.76
CA ALA A 383 4.50 14.02 -10.10
C ALA A 383 3.73 15.35 -10.15
N VAL A 384 2.55 15.42 -9.52
CA VAL A 384 1.78 16.65 -9.39
C VAL A 384 2.55 17.68 -8.57
N ALA A 385 3.05 17.30 -7.38
CA ALA A 385 3.78 18.21 -6.49
C ALA A 385 5.01 18.83 -7.18
N VAL A 386 5.83 18.02 -7.84
CA VAL A 386 7.00 18.48 -8.61
C VAL A 386 6.58 19.43 -9.74
N THR A 387 5.53 19.09 -10.48
CA THR A 387 5.05 19.94 -11.58
C THR A 387 4.56 21.28 -11.05
N ARG A 388 3.86 21.29 -9.92
CA ARG A 388 3.39 22.51 -9.24
C ARG A 388 4.56 23.36 -8.71
N LEU A 389 5.59 22.74 -8.13
CA LEU A 389 6.81 23.44 -7.69
C LEU A 389 7.57 24.08 -8.86
N VAL A 390 7.66 23.38 -9.99
CA VAL A 390 8.29 23.91 -11.21
C VAL A 390 7.47 25.09 -11.77
N ALA A 391 6.14 25.02 -11.71
CA ALA A 391 5.25 26.11 -12.13
C ALA A 391 5.37 27.33 -11.21
N ALA A 392 5.20 27.15 -9.89
CA ALA A 392 5.26 28.22 -8.89
C ALA A 392 6.60 28.98 -8.89
N GLY A 393 7.70 28.28 -9.23
CA GLY A 393 9.01 28.89 -9.36
C GLY A 393 9.12 29.90 -10.53
N ARG A 394 8.24 29.87 -11.52
CA ARG A 394 8.23 30.89 -12.60
C ARG A 394 7.74 32.24 -12.10
N ASP A 395 6.98 32.26 -11.00
CA ASP A 395 6.32 33.44 -10.44
C ASP A 395 7.00 33.97 -9.16
N ALA A 396 8.17 33.43 -8.80
CA ALA A 396 8.82 33.71 -7.52
C ALA A 396 9.41 35.14 -7.43
N ALA A 397 8.58 36.07 -6.97
CA ALA A 397 8.95 37.35 -6.33
C ALA A 397 8.89 37.30 -4.79
N ALA A 398 8.76 36.09 -4.19
CA ALA A 398 8.27 35.93 -2.82
C ALA A 398 9.32 35.66 -1.71
N PHE A 399 10.64 35.71 -1.99
CA PHE A 399 11.68 35.52 -0.96
C PHE A 399 12.75 36.63 -1.05
N PRO A 400 12.71 37.66 -0.16
CA PRO A 400 13.59 38.83 -0.28
C PRO A 400 14.99 38.69 0.34
N ALA A 401 15.26 37.65 1.14
CA ALA A 401 16.43 37.62 2.03
C ALA A 401 17.66 36.87 1.49
N LEU A 402 17.51 36.13 0.38
CA LEU A 402 18.59 35.50 -0.40
C LEU A 402 18.25 35.74 -1.86
N ASP A 403 19.22 35.72 -2.78
CA ASP A 403 18.98 35.89 -4.22
C ASP A 403 18.02 34.79 -4.71
N GLY A 404 16.70 35.03 -4.58
CA GLY A 404 15.68 33.99 -4.49
C GLY A 404 15.55 33.17 -5.77
N ARG A 405 16.02 33.75 -6.88
CA ARG A 405 16.18 33.08 -8.16
C ARG A 405 17.26 32.00 -8.13
N ARG A 406 18.43 32.25 -7.51
CA ARG A 406 19.52 31.27 -7.40
C ARG A 406 19.14 30.12 -6.48
N VAL A 407 18.50 30.41 -5.34
CA VAL A 407 18.01 29.39 -4.41
C VAL A 407 16.91 28.52 -5.06
N ALA A 408 15.97 29.15 -5.77
CA ALA A 408 14.92 28.43 -6.48
C ALA A 408 15.48 27.60 -7.65
N LEU A 409 16.47 28.12 -8.38
CA LEU A 409 17.15 27.38 -9.43
C LEU A 409 17.91 26.17 -8.87
N PHE A 410 18.69 26.37 -7.81
CA PHE A 410 19.42 25.31 -7.13
C PHE A 410 18.47 24.21 -6.62
N GLY A 411 17.36 24.59 -5.97
CA GLY A 411 16.34 23.64 -5.53
C GLY A 411 15.71 22.84 -6.69
N ARG A 412 15.47 23.48 -7.84
CA ARG A 412 14.98 22.78 -9.04
C ARG A 412 16.00 21.82 -9.61
N VAL A 413 17.26 22.23 -9.69
CA VAL A 413 18.35 21.36 -10.16
C VAL A 413 18.45 20.14 -9.25
N LEU A 414 18.44 20.34 -7.93
CA LEU A 414 18.47 19.24 -6.96
C LEU A 414 17.25 18.32 -7.12
N LEU A 415 16.05 18.87 -7.34
CA LEU A 415 14.83 18.09 -7.55
C LEU A 415 14.89 17.27 -8.86
N VAL A 416 15.39 17.87 -9.95
CA VAL A 416 15.57 17.16 -11.22
C VAL A 416 16.61 16.05 -11.05
N LEU A 417 17.74 16.33 -10.40
CA LEU A 417 18.76 15.32 -10.10
C LEU A 417 18.20 14.19 -9.24
N LEU A 418 17.38 14.51 -8.23
CA LEU A 418 16.69 13.51 -7.41
C LEU A 418 15.77 12.62 -8.26
N VAL A 419 14.91 13.21 -9.09
CA VAL A 419 14.02 12.45 -9.98
C VAL A 419 14.84 11.56 -10.93
N LEU A 420 15.86 12.11 -11.59
CA LEU A 420 16.72 11.36 -12.50
C LEU A 420 17.46 10.22 -11.79
N SER A 421 17.90 10.44 -10.55
CA SER A 421 18.59 9.42 -9.76
C SER A 421 17.73 8.17 -9.52
N THR A 422 16.40 8.32 -9.45
CA THR A 422 15.50 7.16 -9.34
C THR A 422 15.48 6.31 -10.60
N GLY A 423 15.85 6.85 -11.77
CA GLY A 423 15.94 6.11 -13.03
C GLY A 423 17.20 5.26 -13.18
N VAL A 424 18.22 5.47 -12.32
CA VAL A 424 19.52 4.79 -12.42
C VAL A 424 19.38 3.27 -12.37
N TYR A 425 18.51 2.74 -11.50
CA TYR A 425 18.27 1.30 -11.45
C TYR A 425 17.83 0.74 -12.81
N ALA A 426 16.91 1.42 -13.51
CA ALA A 426 16.39 0.97 -14.80
C ALA A 426 17.49 0.89 -15.88
N VAL A 427 18.38 1.89 -15.89
CA VAL A 427 19.51 1.98 -16.84
C VAL A 427 20.42 0.75 -16.72
N HIS A 428 20.65 0.22 -15.52
CA HIS A 428 21.47 -0.97 -15.31
C HIS A 428 20.68 -2.28 -15.42
N ALA A 429 19.46 -2.31 -14.88
CA ALA A 429 18.65 -3.53 -14.78
C ALA A 429 18.17 -4.03 -16.15
N ILE A 430 17.67 -3.16 -17.02
CA ILE A 430 17.07 -3.56 -18.31
C ILE A 430 18.10 -4.22 -19.24
N PRO A 431 19.30 -3.63 -19.49
CA PRO A 431 20.32 -4.27 -20.33
C PRO A 431 20.82 -5.59 -19.73
N SER A 432 20.94 -5.68 -18.40
CA SER A 432 21.43 -6.89 -17.72
C SER A 432 20.55 -8.13 -17.94
N HIS A 433 19.26 -7.95 -18.24
CA HIS A 433 18.32 -9.03 -18.58
C HIS A 433 18.42 -9.47 -20.05
N GLY A 434 18.87 -8.60 -20.95
CA GLY A 434 19.05 -8.90 -22.38
C GLY A 434 20.32 -9.69 -22.69
N VAL A 435 21.39 -9.48 -21.92
CA VAL A 435 22.74 -10.00 -22.23
C VAL A 435 23.02 -11.40 -21.65
N ARG A 436 22.28 -11.84 -20.61
CA ARG A 436 22.57 -13.10 -19.89
C ARG A 436 21.74 -14.31 -20.36
N ARG A 437 21.65 -14.57 -21.67
CA ARG A 437 21.05 -15.81 -22.19
C ARG A 437 21.93 -17.06 -22.09
N GLY A 438 23.12 -16.99 -21.48
CA GLY A 438 24.06 -18.12 -21.44
C GLY A 438 24.94 -18.29 -20.19
N ALA A 439 24.76 -17.51 -19.12
CA ALA A 439 25.55 -17.65 -17.91
C ALA A 439 24.66 -17.97 -16.70
N PRO A 440 24.99 -18.97 -15.86
CA PRO A 440 24.26 -19.21 -14.62
C PRO A 440 24.32 -17.95 -13.75
N PRO A 441 23.26 -17.63 -12.98
CA PRO A 441 23.24 -16.45 -12.13
C PRO A 441 24.44 -16.51 -11.18
N ARG A 442 25.34 -15.52 -11.28
CA ARG A 442 26.39 -15.31 -10.28
C ARG A 442 25.68 -15.11 -8.93
N ARG A 443 25.74 -16.12 -8.06
CA ARG A 443 25.38 -15.97 -6.65
C ARG A 443 26.38 -14.97 -6.07
N GLY A 444 25.92 -13.76 -5.74
CA GLY A 444 26.77 -12.77 -5.08
C GLY A 444 27.43 -13.38 -3.83
N PRO A 445 28.71 -13.06 -3.55
CA PRO A 445 29.40 -13.55 -2.37
C PRO A 445 28.77 -12.91 -1.13
N GLY A 446 27.80 -13.59 -0.53
CA GLY A 446 27.03 -13.09 0.60
C GLY A 446 25.65 -13.74 0.73
N HIS A 447 25.07 -14.21 -0.37
CA HIS A 447 23.81 -14.96 -0.33
C HIS A 447 24.03 -16.44 -0.07
N ARG A 448 24.63 -16.75 1.09
CA ARG A 448 24.16 -17.90 1.84
C ARG A 448 22.76 -17.51 2.31
N LEU A 449 21.73 -17.90 1.56
CA LEU A 449 20.48 -18.30 2.18
C LEU A 449 20.90 -19.15 3.38
N HIS A 450 20.73 -18.62 4.60
CA HIS A 450 20.88 -19.41 5.80
C HIS A 450 20.13 -20.71 5.52
N ARG A 451 20.89 -21.79 5.44
CA ARG A 451 20.42 -23.16 5.28
C ARG A 451 19.21 -23.25 6.21
N LEU A 452 18.03 -23.36 5.63
CA LEU A 452 16.76 -23.42 6.36
C LEU A 452 16.98 -24.42 7.49
N ALA A 453 17.08 -23.91 8.72
CA ALA A 453 17.02 -24.73 9.92
C ALA A 453 15.55 -25.14 10.05
N GLY A 454 15.20 -26.14 9.25
CA GLY A 454 13.87 -26.66 9.07
C GLY A 454 14.01 -27.86 8.17
N GLY A 455 14.23 -29.04 8.77
CA GLY A 455 14.03 -30.30 8.08
C GLY A 455 12.63 -30.39 7.48
N PRO A 456 12.34 -31.42 6.66
CA PRO A 456 11.07 -31.51 5.92
C PRO A 456 9.89 -31.39 6.88
N THR A 457 9.26 -30.22 6.91
CA THR A 457 8.07 -29.99 7.73
C THR A 457 6.86 -30.51 6.97
N ASP A 458 6.28 -31.58 7.52
CA ASP A 458 5.05 -32.18 7.05
C ASP A 458 3.93 -31.13 7.02
N TYR A 459 3.40 -30.88 5.84
CA TYR A 459 2.39 -29.83 5.57
C TYR A 459 1.00 -30.21 6.11
N ARG A 460 0.83 -31.40 6.70
CA ARG A 460 -0.47 -31.96 7.07
C ARG A 460 -1.06 -31.46 8.40
N ASP A 461 -0.26 -30.94 9.33
CA ASP A 461 -0.74 -30.75 10.71
C ASP A 461 -1.04 -29.30 11.16
N ARG A 462 -0.96 -28.29 10.29
CA ARG A 462 -1.23 -26.90 10.68
C ARG A 462 -2.62 -26.39 10.33
N ARG A 463 -3.66 -27.13 10.73
CA ARG A 463 -5.06 -26.65 10.74
C ARG A 463 -5.49 -26.11 12.12
N ALA A 464 -4.64 -25.37 12.83
CA ALA A 464 -5.04 -24.68 14.06
C ALA A 464 -4.00 -23.64 14.50
N SER A 465 -3.81 -22.56 13.74
CA SER A 465 -3.20 -21.36 14.30
C SER A 465 -3.80 -20.14 13.61
N GLY A 466 -4.53 -19.34 14.38
CA GLY A 466 -5.16 -18.10 13.91
C GLY A 466 -4.11 -17.07 13.50
N LEU A 467 -4.52 -16.11 12.66
CA LEU A 467 -3.72 -14.92 12.40
C LEU A 467 -3.49 -14.16 13.70
N SER A 468 -2.23 -13.93 14.08
CA SER A 468 -1.87 -13.01 15.16
C SER A 468 -1.51 -11.64 14.57
N VAL A 469 -2.21 -10.61 15.03
CA VAL A 469 -1.82 -9.22 14.78
C VAL A 469 -0.85 -8.83 15.90
N ALA A 470 0.39 -8.50 15.53
CA ALA A 470 1.39 -8.04 16.49
C ALA A 470 1.36 -6.50 16.57
N ILE A 471 1.56 -5.97 17.78
CA ILE A 471 1.78 -4.54 18.05
C ILE A 471 3.05 -4.49 18.89
N GLU A 472 4.13 -3.94 18.33
CA GLU A 472 5.40 -3.83 19.06
C GLU A 472 5.32 -2.66 20.03
N ARG A 473 5.66 -2.89 21.30
CA ARG A 473 5.96 -1.82 22.27
C ARG A 473 7.44 -1.51 22.13
N GLY A 474 7.78 -0.25 21.85
CA GLY A 474 9.17 0.17 21.71
C GLY A 474 9.95 -0.06 23.00
N GLU A 475 10.70 -1.16 23.07
CA GLU A 475 11.74 -1.37 24.06
C GLU A 475 13.08 -1.19 23.36
N GLY A 476 13.85 -0.20 23.85
CA GLY A 476 15.18 0.11 23.34
C GLY A 476 16.10 -1.09 23.46
N ARG A 477 16.83 -1.38 22.37
CA ARG A 477 17.86 -2.42 22.36
C ARG A 477 19.01 -2.02 23.29
N GLU A 478 19.07 -2.63 24.46
CA GLU A 478 20.32 -2.69 25.22
C GLU A 478 21.31 -3.62 24.51
N ARG A 479 22.47 -3.05 24.16
CA ARG A 479 23.66 -3.78 23.74
C ARG A 479 24.32 -4.38 24.99
N ALA A 480 24.52 -5.68 25.00
CA ALA A 480 25.55 -6.37 25.80
C ALA A 480 25.99 -7.58 24.96
N GLY A 481 27.25 -7.78 24.59
CA GLY A 481 28.48 -7.53 25.34
C GLY A 481 29.03 -8.89 25.75
N GLU A 482 30.02 -9.39 25.00
CA GLU A 482 30.73 -10.65 25.25
C GLU A 482 31.21 -10.79 26.70
N SER A 483 31.10 -11.99 27.27
CA SER A 483 32.17 -12.54 28.11
C SER A 483 32.15 -14.07 28.16
N HIS A 484 33.29 -14.63 27.76
CA HIS A 484 33.71 -16.01 28.02
C HIS A 484 33.98 -16.21 29.52
N ARG A 485 33.59 -17.37 30.09
CA ARG A 485 34.47 -18.21 30.95
C ARG A 485 33.84 -19.55 31.36
N ARG A 486 34.76 -20.51 31.51
CA ARG A 486 34.65 -21.94 31.87
C ARG A 486 33.97 -22.22 33.23
N GLY A 487 33.46 -23.44 33.41
CA GLY A 487 33.21 -23.99 34.75
C GLY A 487 32.51 -25.35 34.78
N ASP A 488 33.27 -26.39 35.11
CA ASP A 488 32.97 -27.81 35.17
C ASP A 488 32.18 -28.23 36.44
N ARG A 489 31.53 -29.41 36.40
CA ARG A 489 31.19 -30.37 37.50
C ARG A 489 29.71 -30.80 37.71
N ARG A 490 29.44 -32.03 37.22
CA ARG A 490 29.12 -33.29 37.97
C ARG A 490 27.90 -33.41 38.92
N ARG A 491 27.26 -34.61 38.79
CA ARG A 491 26.49 -35.44 39.76
C ARG A 491 25.00 -35.06 39.94
N LEU A 492 24.01 -35.96 40.16
CA LEU A 492 23.92 -37.39 40.47
C LEU A 492 22.44 -37.84 40.21
N VAL A 493 22.24 -39.07 39.73
CA VAL A 493 21.00 -39.88 39.78
C VAL A 493 21.32 -41.00 40.81
N PRO A 494 20.43 -41.48 41.72
CA PRO A 494 19.48 -42.54 41.32
C PRO A 494 18.20 -42.86 42.15
N ARG A 495 17.26 -43.52 41.43
CA ARG A 495 16.43 -44.70 41.77
C ARG A 495 15.13 -44.58 42.58
N GLY A 496 14.08 -45.21 42.01
CA GLY A 496 12.92 -45.83 42.66
C GLY A 496 12.01 -46.54 41.63
N ALA A 497 11.92 -47.87 41.68
CA ALA A 497 11.11 -48.77 40.83
C ALA A 497 9.85 -49.25 41.61
N VAL A 498 8.70 -49.66 41.03
CA VAL A 498 8.32 -50.99 40.46
C VAL A 498 6.79 -50.96 40.12
N PRO A 499 6.25 -51.83 39.23
CA PRO A 499 4.98 -51.65 38.49
C PRO A 499 3.84 -52.64 38.85
N LEU A 500 2.66 -52.49 38.22
CA LEU A 500 1.59 -53.52 38.20
C LEU A 500 0.93 -53.67 36.81
N ARG A 501 0.79 -54.94 36.38
CA ARG A 501 0.18 -55.46 35.13
C ARG A 501 -1.31 -55.79 35.32
N ARG A 502 -2.08 -55.73 34.22
CA ARG A 502 -3.10 -56.69 33.68
C ARG A 502 -3.63 -56.08 32.37
N GLY A 503 -3.49 -56.66 31.15
CA GLY A 503 -3.99 -57.94 30.64
C GLY A 503 -5.39 -57.71 30.01
N LEU A 504 -5.60 -57.66 28.69
CA LEU A 504 -5.92 -58.84 27.86
C LEU A 504 -5.98 -58.53 26.33
N ARG A 505 -5.24 -59.35 25.57
CA ARG A 505 -5.55 -60.08 24.30
C ARG A 505 -5.98 -59.36 22.99
N ARG A 506 -4.99 -59.36 22.06
CA ARG A 506 -4.92 -59.58 20.58
C ARG A 506 -6.04 -60.43 19.90
N PRO A 507 -6.17 -60.53 18.53
CA PRO A 507 -5.08 -60.44 17.52
C PRO A 507 -5.36 -59.85 16.11
N ARG A 508 -4.24 -59.59 15.38
CA ARG A 508 -4.11 -59.46 13.92
C ARG A 508 -4.05 -60.84 13.23
N ARG A 509 -4.51 -60.94 11.97
CA ARG A 509 -4.03 -61.74 10.78
C ARG A 509 -5.12 -61.60 9.68
N ARG A 510 -4.93 -61.70 8.36
CA ARG A 510 -3.85 -62.05 7.41
C ARG A 510 -4.29 -61.64 5.98
N ARG A 511 -3.34 -61.68 5.04
CA ARG A 511 -3.43 -61.51 3.57
C ARG A 511 -4.46 -62.43 2.86
N GLY A 512 -4.87 -62.04 1.65
CA GLY A 512 -5.37 -62.94 0.60
C GLY A 512 -5.84 -62.20 -0.66
N ASP A 513 -5.17 -62.44 -1.79
CA ASP A 513 -5.52 -62.01 -3.15
C ASP A 513 -6.81 -62.67 -3.67
N HIS A 514 -7.50 -62.05 -4.64
CA HIS A 514 -8.02 -62.74 -5.84
C HIS A 514 -8.52 -61.78 -6.94
N LEU A 515 -8.21 -62.19 -8.17
CA LEU A 515 -8.52 -61.62 -9.48
C LEU A 515 -9.97 -61.85 -9.95
N HIS A 516 -10.34 -61.05 -10.96
CA HIS A 516 -11.16 -61.36 -12.16
C HIS A 516 -12.61 -60.86 -12.32
N ARG A 517 -12.74 -59.99 -13.34
CA ARG A 517 -13.59 -60.06 -14.55
C ARG A 517 -15.03 -59.51 -14.56
N ARG A 518 -15.22 -58.65 -15.59
CA ARG A 518 -16.38 -58.50 -16.51
C ARG A 518 -17.67 -57.95 -15.89
N ALA A 519 -18.55 -57.23 -16.57
CA ALA A 519 -18.64 -56.61 -17.90
C ALA A 519 -19.82 -55.62 -17.80
N GLY A 520 -19.86 -54.55 -18.61
CA GLY A 520 -21.01 -54.37 -19.48
C GLY A 520 -21.68 -53.00 -19.34
N ARG A 521 -21.51 -52.18 -20.38
CA ARG A 521 -22.44 -51.11 -20.81
C ARG A 521 -23.80 -51.76 -21.17
N PRO A 522 -24.96 -51.05 -21.16
CA PRO A 522 -25.25 -50.02 -22.16
C PRO A 522 -26.13 -48.82 -21.73
N ALA A 523 -26.17 -47.86 -22.65
CA ALA A 523 -26.99 -46.66 -22.65
C ALA A 523 -28.47 -46.93 -22.97
N ALA A 524 -29.38 -46.08 -22.48
CA ALA A 524 -30.64 -45.73 -23.15
C ALA A 524 -31.31 -44.47 -22.54
N THR A 525 -31.34 -43.43 -23.37
CA THR A 525 -32.38 -42.43 -23.70
C THR A 525 -33.76 -42.34 -22.99
N TYR A 526 -34.37 -41.15 -23.19
CA TYR A 526 -35.74 -40.63 -22.89
C TYR A 526 -35.83 -39.77 -21.59
N ARG A 527 -36.43 -38.57 -21.53
CA ARG A 527 -37.45 -37.91 -22.36
C ARG A 527 -37.48 -36.39 -22.08
N ALA A 528 -37.94 -35.64 -23.08
CA ALA A 528 -38.07 -34.18 -23.12
C ALA A 528 -39.19 -33.60 -22.23
N VAL A 529 -39.03 -32.33 -21.83
CA VAL A 529 -40.16 -31.37 -21.75
C VAL A 529 -39.75 -30.06 -22.42
N ARG A 530 -40.40 -29.77 -23.54
CA ARG A 530 -40.46 -28.46 -24.20
C ARG A 530 -41.47 -27.56 -23.46
N ARG A 531 -41.12 -26.30 -23.24
CA ARG A 531 -42.09 -25.19 -23.37
C ARG A 531 -41.45 -24.07 -24.21
N ARG A 532 -41.96 -23.91 -25.43
CA ARG A 532 -41.86 -22.67 -26.23
C ARG A 532 -42.93 -21.70 -25.73
N VAL A 533 -42.73 -20.38 -25.86
CA VAL A 533 -43.48 -19.42 -26.72
C VAL A 533 -43.43 -18.09 -25.95
N ARG A 534 -43.18 -16.86 -26.44
CA ARG A 534 -43.13 -16.24 -27.79
C ARG A 534 -42.29 -14.96 -27.73
N LEU A 535 -41.58 -14.67 -28.82
CA LEU A 535 -41.09 -13.35 -29.20
C LEU A 535 -42.23 -12.52 -29.84
N ARG A 536 -42.28 -11.21 -29.56
CA ARG A 536 -43.04 -10.23 -30.36
C ARG A 536 -42.32 -8.86 -30.40
N ARG A 537 -41.90 -8.49 -31.61
CA ARG A 537 -41.82 -7.14 -32.22
C ARG A 537 -42.25 -7.36 -33.69
N PRO A 538 -42.79 -6.39 -34.46
CA PRO A 538 -42.43 -4.96 -34.49
C PRO A 538 -43.60 -3.96 -34.73
N GLY A 539 -43.30 -2.66 -34.78
CA GLY A 539 -44.18 -1.61 -35.31
C GLY A 539 -43.52 -0.22 -35.32
N ARG A 540 -43.44 0.42 -36.50
CA ARG A 540 -42.91 1.77 -36.78
C ARG A 540 -44.06 2.76 -37.07
N ALA A 541 -43.96 4.02 -36.63
CA ALA A 541 -44.32 5.29 -37.30
C ALA A 541 -44.18 6.47 -36.29
N ARG A 542 -43.21 7.40 -36.40
CA ARG A 542 -43.12 8.69 -37.16
C ARG A 542 -43.74 9.92 -36.42
N PRO A 543 -43.35 11.18 -36.74
CA PRO A 543 -42.60 12.05 -35.81
C PRO A 543 -43.32 13.36 -35.41
N LEU A 544 -42.85 14.02 -34.34
CA LEU A 544 -43.30 15.37 -33.95
C LEU A 544 -42.15 16.38 -33.93
N ARG A 545 -42.39 17.47 -34.67
CA ARG A 545 -41.59 18.70 -34.83
C ARG A 545 -41.27 19.37 -33.49
N ARG A 546 -40.10 20.00 -33.38
CA ARG A 546 -39.88 21.10 -32.43
C ARG A 546 -39.35 22.34 -33.15
N HIS A 547 -40.01 23.43 -32.85
CA HIS A 547 -39.85 24.79 -33.36
C HIS A 547 -38.53 25.44 -32.95
N HIS A 548 -38.10 26.38 -33.81
CA HIS A 548 -37.16 27.46 -33.56
C HIS A 548 -37.43 28.23 -32.25
N GLY A 549 -36.36 28.58 -31.55
CA GLY A 549 -36.36 29.57 -30.47
C GLY A 549 -35.02 30.30 -30.46
N ARG A 550 -35.08 31.59 -30.84
CA ARG A 550 -33.97 32.52 -31.06
C ARG A 550 -33.11 32.75 -29.82
N ALA A 551 -31.83 32.99 -30.08
CA ALA A 551 -30.91 33.68 -29.19
C ALA A 551 -31.31 35.15 -29.02
N THR A 552 -31.37 35.63 -27.78
CA THR A 552 -31.23 37.05 -27.46
C THR A 552 -30.44 37.25 -26.17
N ARG A 553 -29.39 38.07 -26.32
CA ARG A 553 -28.46 38.62 -25.34
C ARG A 553 -29.16 39.23 -24.12
N ARG A 554 -28.60 39.03 -22.92
CA ARG A 554 -28.59 40.06 -21.86
C ARG A 554 -27.23 40.09 -21.17
N ARG A 555 -26.60 41.28 -21.22
CA ARG A 555 -25.42 41.71 -20.47
C ARG A 555 -25.87 42.45 -19.18
N PRO A 556 -24.96 42.81 -18.26
CA PRO A 556 -25.17 42.76 -16.81
C PRO A 556 -25.68 44.08 -16.19
N CYS A 557 -26.31 43.97 -15.02
CA CYS A 557 -26.59 45.11 -14.14
C CYS A 557 -25.31 45.63 -13.48
N SER A 558 -25.06 46.92 -13.68
CA SER A 558 -24.11 47.75 -12.96
C SER A 558 -24.69 48.22 -11.61
N ARG A 559 -23.78 48.30 -10.64
CA ARG A 559 -23.88 49.06 -9.39
C ARG A 559 -24.16 50.54 -9.68
N THR A 560 -25.00 51.19 -8.85
CA THR A 560 -24.76 52.46 -8.12
C THR A 560 -26.07 52.93 -7.47
N ARG A 561 -26.16 52.86 -6.14
CA ARG A 561 -26.17 53.99 -5.19
C ARG A 561 -26.19 53.44 -3.78
#